data_AF-A0A8J4TJJ9-F1
#
_entry.id   AF-A0A8J4TJJ9-F1
#
_cell.length_a   1.000
_cell.length_b   1.000
_cell.length_c   1.000
_cell.angle_alpha   90.00
_cell.angle_beta   90.00
_cell.angle_gamma   90.00
#
_symmetry.space_group_name_H-M   'P 1'
#
loop_
_entity.id
_entity.type
_entity.pdbx_description
1 polymer ?
#
loop_
_entity_poly.entity_id
_entity_poly.type
_entity_poly.pdbx_seq_one_letter_code
_entity_poly.pdbx_strand_id
1 'polypeptide(L)'
;METMRTEQNSLGLVEAPSDKLLGDANSRMEMSSTPAQDVYEIRPRKDRNGFDLISDRLRRGPIWYAGPDAVRNAVAFAKYRSLSRSRWAIIRVFNEAGKVTEIHEQ
;
A
#
# COMPACT_ATOMS: atom_id res chain seq x y z
N MET A 1 -38.82 -41.05 36.02
CA MET A 1 -38.09 -41.21 34.74
C MET A 1 -38.47 -39.97 33.91
N GLU A 2 -37.67 -38.92 34.04
CA GLU A 2 -37.94 -37.52 33.63
C GLU A 2 -37.86 -37.36 32.09
N THR A 3 -38.82 -36.80 31.32
CA THR A 3 -39.38 -35.41 31.18
C THR A 3 -38.32 -34.38 30.75
N MET A 4 -38.44 -33.51 29.73
CA MET A 4 -39.50 -32.55 29.32
C MET A 4 -39.22 -32.08 27.85
N ARG A 5 -40.14 -32.13 26.87
CA ARG A 5 -41.24 -31.21 26.45
C ARG A 5 -40.85 -29.98 25.58
N THR A 6 -41.36 -29.99 24.34
CA THR A 6 -42.14 -28.99 23.53
C THR A 6 -41.94 -27.48 23.86
N GLU A 7 -41.83 -26.51 22.93
CA GLU A 7 -42.84 -26.00 21.97
C GLU A 7 -42.28 -24.91 21.02
N GLN A 8 -42.97 -24.70 19.89
CA GLN A 8 -42.92 -23.48 19.07
C GLN A 8 -44.07 -22.53 19.45
N ASN A 9 -43.81 -21.21 19.56
CA ASN A 9 -44.76 -20.12 19.27
C ASN A 9 -43.92 -18.85 18.95
N SER A 10 -44.12 -18.10 17.85
CA SER A 10 -45.11 -17.05 17.51
C SER A 10 -45.04 -15.74 18.32
N LEU A 11 -44.01 -14.90 18.05
CA LEU A 11 -43.99 -13.41 17.93
C LEU A 11 -42.59 -12.83 18.28
N GLY A 12 -41.87 -12.23 17.31
CA GLY A 12 -40.91 -11.14 17.56
C GLY A 12 -39.39 -11.46 17.56
N LEU A 13 -38.65 -10.68 16.77
CA LEU A 13 -37.18 -10.65 16.57
C LEU A 13 -36.48 -9.82 17.66
N VAL A 14 -35.34 -10.28 18.19
CA VAL A 14 -34.27 -9.38 18.67
C VAL A 14 -32.91 -10.07 18.63
N GLU A 15 -31.98 -9.51 17.86
CA GLU A 15 -30.54 -9.80 17.99
C GLU A 15 -30.00 -9.08 19.23
N ALA A 16 -29.12 -9.74 19.98
CA ALA A 16 -28.30 -9.07 20.98
C ALA A 16 -26.88 -9.69 20.96
N PRO A 17 -25.82 -8.86 21.01
CA PRO A 17 -24.45 -9.31 20.83
C PRO A 17 -23.92 -9.96 22.12
N SER A 18 -23.24 -11.09 21.98
CA SER A 18 -22.53 -11.72 23.09
C SER A 18 -21.27 -10.92 23.45
N ASP A 19 -21.44 -9.95 24.35
CA ASP A 19 -20.35 -9.46 25.19
C ASP A 19 -19.97 -10.54 26.21
N LYS A 20 -18.72 -11.01 26.18
CA LYS A 20 -17.77 -10.90 27.32
C LYS A 20 -16.47 -11.72 27.13
N LEU A 21 -15.39 -10.95 27.07
CA LEU A 21 -14.17 -11.08 27.89
C LEU A 21 -13.30 -12.34 27.76
N LEU A 22 -12.32 -12.26 26.86
CA LEU A 22 -10.94 -12.57 27.23
C LEU A 22 -10.04 -11.50 26.62
N GLY A 23 -9.50 -10.63 27.46
CA GLY A 23 -8.54 -9.62 27.04
C GLY A 23 -7.16 -10.25 26.93
N ASP A 24 -6.54 -10.10 25.77
CA ASP A 24 -5.10 -10.22 25.63
C ASP A 24 -4.55 -8.88 25.15
N ALA A 25 -3.77 -8.27 26.03
CA ALA A 25 -3.13 -6.99 25.86
C ALA A 25 -2.23 -6.98 24.61
N ASN A 26 -2.66 -6.30 23.54
CA ASN A 26 -1.77 -5.76 22.51
C ASN A 26 -2.41 -4.55 21.82
N SER A 27 -2.78 -3.54 22.60
CA SER A 27 -2.98 -2.18 22.09
C SER A 27 -1.61 -1.57 21.74
N ARG A 28 -1.07 -1.87 20.56
CA ARG A 28 -0.16 -0.93 19.87
C ARG A 28 -0.01 -1.24 18.38
N MET A 29 -0.76 -0.47 17.58
CA MET A 29 -0.69 -0.34 16.12
C MET A 29 -1.16 -1.56 15.31
N GLU A 30 -2.45 -1.59 15.01
CA GLU A 30 -2.94 -2.02 13.70
C GLU A 30 -2.23 -1.17 12.61
N MET A 31 -1.01 -1.56 12.25
CA MET A 31 -0.41 -1.19 10.98
C MET A 31 -1.13 -2.04 9.96
N SER A 32 -2.08 -1.44 9.23
CA SER A 32 -2.66 -2.01 8.02
C SER A 32 -1.54 -2.57 7.16
N SER A 33 -1.32 -3.88 7.24
CA SER A 33 -0.25 -4.57 6.53
C SER A 33 -0.79 -4.86 5.14
N THR A 34 -0.97 -3.81 4.33
CA THR A 34 -0.99 -4.01 2.89
C THR A 34 0.27 -4.80 2.54
N PRO A 35 0.20 -5.81 1.66
CA PRO A 35 1.41 -6.50 1.23
C PRO A 35 2.42 -5.43 0.83
N ALA A 36 3.64 -5.63 1.31
CA ALA A 36 4.74 -4.69 1.39
C ALA A 36 5.21 -4.13 0.02
N GLN A 37 4.33 -3.42 -0.69
CA GLN A 37 4.57 -2.90 -2.02
C GLN A 37 5.13 -1.48 -1.95
N ASP A 38 6.35 -1.29 -2.43
CA ASP A 38 6.94 0.04 -2.55
C ASP A 38 6.47 0.67 -3.87
N VAL A 39 5.96 1.89 -3.81
CA VAL A 39 5.55 2.63 -5.01
C VAL A 39 6.56 3.72 -5.30
N TYR A 40 7.01 3.76 -6.55
CA TYR A 40 7.91 4.77 -7.08
C TYR A 40 7.23 5.50 -8.23
N GLU A 41 7.22 6.81 -8.18
CA GLU A 41 6.68 7.67 -9.23
C GLU A 41 7.79 8.50 -9.84
N ILE A 42 7.96 8.41 -11.15
CA ILE A 42 8.92 9.16 -11.93
C ILE A 42 8.13 10.23 -12.67
N ARG A 43 8.27 11.47 -12.24
CA ARG A 43 7.48 12.61 -12.76
C ARG A 43 8.38 13.62 -13.45
N PRO A 44 7.99 14.15 -14.62
CA PRO A 44 8.72 15.23 -15.25
C PRO A 44 8.72 16.48 -14.37
N ARG A 45 9.83 17.20 -14.35
CA ARG A 45 9.96 18.43 -13.58
C ARG A 45 9.32 19.61 -14.31
N LYS A 46 8.87 20.61 -13.55
CA LYS A 46 8.25 21.83 -14.11
C LYS A 46 9.20 22.62 -15.01
N ASP A 47 10.49 22.60 -14.72
CA ASP A 47 11.55 23.22 -15.53
C ASP A 47 11.87 22.41 -16.80
N ARG A 48 11.16 21.30 -17.04
CA ARG A 48 11.40 20.33 -18.13
C ARG A 48 12.81 19.76 -18.15
N ASN A 49 13.57 19.93 -17.06
CA ASN A 49 14.94 19.49 -16.97
C ASN A 49 15.02 18.22 -16.13
N GLY A 50 14.62 17.11 -16.75
CA GLY A 50 14.68 15.79 -16.14
C GLY A 50 13.44 15.40 -15.34
N PHE A 51 13.64 14.46 -14.42
CA PHE A 51 12.56 13.76 -13.72
C PHE A 51 12.84 13.68 -12.21
N ASP A 52 11.80 13.87 -11.42
CA ASP A 52 11.78 13.60 -10.00
C ASP A 52 11.33 12.15 -9.78
N LEU A 53 12.16 11.39 -9.05
CA LEU A 53 11.79 10.12 -8.47
C LEU A 53 11.23 10.36 -7.07
N ILE A 54 9.95 10.03 -6.90
CA ILE A 54 9.17 10.25 -5.68
C ILE A 54 8.78 8.89 -5.13
N SER A 55 8.96 8.70 -3.83
CA SER A 55 8.43 7.54 -3.10
C SER A 55 8.36 7.91 -1.63
N ASP A 56 7.36 7.39 -0.93
CA ASP A 56 7.22 7.47 0.53
C ASP A 56 8.43 6.86 1.27
N ARG A 57 9.21 6.01 0.58
CA ARG A 57 10.43 5.38 1.11
C ARG A 57 11.66 6.29 1.09
N LEU A 58 11.61 7.43 0.41
CA LEU A 58 12.74 8.35 0.31
C LEU A 58 12.80 9.27 1.53
N ARG A 59 13.65 8.92 2.52
CA ARG A 59 13.82 9.68 3.77
C ARG A 59 14.18 11.16 3.60
N ARG A 60 14.78 11.53 2.46
CA ARG A 60 15.29 12.89 2.19
C ARG A 60 14.41 13.65 1.18
N GLY A 61 13.26 13.09 0.81
CA GLY A 61 12.40 13.63 -0.24
C GLY A 61 12.78 13.13 -1.65
N PRO A 62 12.19 13.72 -2.70
CA PRO A 62 12.39 13.32 -4.08
C PRO A 62 13.86 13.38 -4.50
N ILE A 63 14.28 12.44 -5.35
CA ILE A 63 15.61 12.41 -5.97
C ILE A 63 15.47 12.87 -7.43
N TRP A 64 16.37 13.71 -7.91
CA TRP A 64 16.34 14.24 -9.26
C TRP A 64 17.34 13.54 -10.18
N TYR A 65 16.90 13.20 -11.40
CA TYR A 65 17.74 12.75 -12.50
C TYR A 65 17.58 13.67 -13.72
N ALA A 66 18.69 14.04 -14.35
CA ALA A 66 18.74 14.89 -15.54
C ALA A 66 19.51 14.22 -16.68
N GLY A 67 19.34 14.73 -17.89
CA GLY A 67 20.00 14.25 -19.10
C GLY A 67 19.18 13.23 -19.91
N PRO A 68 19.74 12.71 -21.01
CA PRO A 68 19.02 11.85 -21.96
C PRO A 68 18.54 10.54 -21.33
N ASP A 69 19.22 10.08 -20.28
CA ASP A 69 18.94 8.82 -19.59
C ASP A 69 18.22 8.99 -18.24
N ALA A 70 17.65 10.18 -17.97
CA ALA A 70 17.07 10.50 -16.68
C ALA A 70 16.04 9.45 -16.21
N VAL A 71 15.12 9.05 -17.10
CA VAL A 71 14.11 8.02 -16.80
C VAL A 71 14.77 6.68 -16.50
N ARG A 72 15.73 6.24 -17.34
CA ARG A 72 16.44 4.96 -17.16
C ARG A 72 17.15 4.92 -15.81
N ASN A 73 17.82 6.01 -15.42
CA ASN A 73 18.53 6.12 -14.16
C ASN A 73 17.57 6.10 -12.95
N ALA A 74 16.42 6.77 -13.06
CA ALA A 74 15.39 6.76 -12.02
C ALA A 74 14.77 5.37 -11.83
N VAL A 75 14.45 4.67 -12.94
CA VAL A 75 13.94 3.29 -12.91
C VAL A 75 14.99 2.35 -12.30
N ALA A 76 16.25 2.46 -12.71
CA ALA A 76 17.34 1.64 -12.18
C ALA A 76 17.51 1.82 -10.67
N PHE A 77 17.42 3.05 -10.17
CA PHE A 77 17.48 3.32 -8.74
C PHE A 77 16.30 2.70 -7.99
N ALA A 78 15.08 2.85 -8.51
CA ALA A 78 13.89 2.26 -7.91
C ALA A 78 14.02 0.73 -7.81
N LYS A 79 14.42 0.05 -8.91
CA LYS A 79 14.67 -1.40 -8.92
C LYS A 79 15.73 -1.81 -7.90
N TYR A 80 16.86 -1.11 -7.86
CA TYR A 80 17.93 -1.36 -6.91
C TYR A 80 17.44 -1.25 -5.45
N ARG A 81 16.64 -0.21 -5.16
CA ARG A 81 16.12 0.03 -3.81
C ARG A 81 15.13 -1.05 -3.36
N SER A 82 14.25 -1.49 -4.25
CA SER A 82 13.27 -2.55 -4.00
C SER A 82 13.94 -3.89 -3.77
N LEU A 83 14.89 -4.24 -4.63
CA LEU A 83 15.66 -5.49 -4.53
C LEU A 83 16.46 -5.54 -3.22
N SER A 84 17.12 -4.44 -2.85
CA SER A 84 17.86 -4.34 -1.58
C SER A 84 16.99 -4.58 -0.35
N ARG A 85 15.67 -4.47 -0.47
CA ARG A 85 14.71 -4.64 0.62
C ARG A 85 13.87 -5.90 0.47
N SER A 86 14.09 -6.69 -0.59
CA SER A 86 13.30 -7.89 -0.93
C SER A 86 11.79 -7.60 -0.93
N ARG A 87 11.41 -6.44 -1.49
CA ARG A 87 10.02 -5.99 -1.57
C ARG A 87 9.58 -5.91 -3.02
N TRP A 88 8.34 -6.29 -3.24
CA TRP A 88 7.67 -5.99 -4.50
C TRP A 88 7.57 -4.49 -4.69
N ALA A 89 7.80 -4.00 -5.90
CA ALA A 89 7.65 -2.59 -6.20
C ALA A 89 6.96 -2.32 -7.53
N ILE A 90 6.18 -1.25 -7.54
CA ILE A 90 5.54 -0.70 -8.73
C ILE A 90 6.21 0.62 -9.04
N ILE A 91 6.78 0.74 -10.23
CA ILE A 91 7.47 1.94 -10.70
C ILE A 91 6.65 2.54 -11.84
N ARG A 92 6.10 3.72 -11.64
CA ARG A 92 5.26 4.43 -12.61
C ARG A 92 6.04 5.58 -13.23
N VAL A 93 6.11 5.61 -14.56
CA VAL A 93 6.67 6.74 -15.31
C VAL A 93 5.52 7.57 -15.84
N PHE A 94 5.53 8.86 -15.51
CA PHE A 94 4.55 9.83 -15.98
C PHE A 94 5.13 10.67 -17.13
N ASN A 95 4.26 11.06 -18.07
CA ASN A 95 4.57 12.08 -19.06
C ASN A 95 4.26 13.49 -18.54
N GLU A 96 4.53 14.49 -19.37
CA GLU A 96 4.30 15.92 -19.04
C GLU A 96 2.83 16.24 -18.74
N ALA A 97 1.89 15.48 -19.33
CA ALA A 97 0.46 15.63 -19.06
C ALA A 97 0.02 14.96 -17.75
N GLY A 98 0.95 14.37 -16.98
CA GLY A 98 0.63 13.64 -15.74
C GLY A 98 -0.07 12.30 -15.98
N LYS A 99 0.02 11.75 -17.20
CA LYS A 99 -0.49 10.41 -17.51
C LYS A 99 0.65 9.39 -17.41
N VAL A 100 0.35 8.23 -16.84
CA VAL A 100 1.30 7.10 -16.79
C VAL A 100 1.55 6.59 -18.22
N THR A 101 2.82 6.51 -18.60
CA THR A 101 3.27 5.96 -19.89
C THR A 101 3.92 4.60 -19.74
N GLU A 102 4.51 4.30 -18.59
CA GLU A 102 5.20 3.04 -18.33
C GLU A 102 4.97 2.60 -16.89
N ILE A 103 4.83 1.28 -16.70
CA ILE A 103 4.71 0.65 -15.39
C ILE A 103 5.70 -0.51 -15.36
N HIS A 104 6.58 -0.51 -14.35
CA HIS A 104 7.45 -1.64 -14.06
C HIS A 104 7.03 -2.30 -12.75
N GLU A 105 7.14 -3.61 -12.74
CA GLU A 105 6.93 -4.46 -11.58
C GLU A 105 8.26 -5.15 -11.24
N GLN A 106 8.65 -5.18 -9.96
CA GLN A 106 9.94 -5.69 -9.52
C GLN A 106 9.87 -6.45 -8.21
#